data_AF-A0A7V9HXT2-F1
#
_entry.id   AF-A0A7V9HXT2-F1
#
_cell.length_a   1.000
_cell.length_b   1.000
_cell.length_c   1.000
_cell.angle_alpha   90.00
_cell.angle_beta   90.00
_cell.angle_gamma   90.00
#
_symmetry.space_group_name_H-M   'P 1'
#
loop_
_entity.id
_entity.type
_entity.pdbx_description
1 polymer ?
#
loop_
_entity_poly.entity_id
_entity_poly.type
_entity_poly.pdbx_seq_one_letter_code
_entity_poly.pdbx_strand_id
1 'polypeptide(L)'
;MGLILLGLAGNSIQLVPDGTLLLHGAIIIIMVVVLNRTLFRPINRILEERDRRTKGLLSEAEQTVIRVDESLRQYERTLRGARAEGYQLQERERAEAIREREGQIASARELLSNQTSTEKEQIRSQAEVARTTLSQEARGIALRISSQILGRPVAGEGD
;
A
#
# COMPACT_ATOMS: atom_id res chain seq x y z
N MET A 1 99.79 -34.16 -49.14
CA MET A 1 100.98 -33.28 -49.25
C MET A 1 100.44 -31.89 -49.60
N GLY A 2 100.28 -30.91 -48.70
CA GLY A 2 100.74 -30.79 -47.32
C GLY A 2 99.74 -30.10 -46.37
N LEU A 3 99.81 -30.62 -45.15
CA LEU A 3 99.56 -30.07 -43.80
C LEU A 3 100.01 -28.59 -43.67
N ILE A 4 99.33 -27.65 -42.98
CA ILE A 4 99.25 -27.37 -41.51
C ILE A 4 98.34 -26.11 -41.37
N LEU A 5 97.26 -26.07 -40.59
CA LEU A 5 97.12 -25.93 -39.12
C LEU A 5 97.18 -24.48 -38.57
N LEU A 6 96.10 -24.11 -37.87
CA LEU A 6 96.03 -23.32 -36.63
C LEU A 6 96.06 -21.77 -36.67
N GLY A 7 95.06 -21.16 -36.03
CA GLY A 7 95.08 -19.73 -35.67
C GLY A 7 93.79 -19.25 -35.01
N LEU A 8 93.74 -19.32 -33.68
CA LEU A 8 92.67 -18.86 -32.79
C LEU A 8 92.34 -17.36 -32.93
N ALA A 9 91.06 -17.06 -32.68
CA ALA A 9 90.55 -15.88 -32.00
C ALA A 9 91.08 -14.50 -32.45
N GLY A 10 90.25 -13.80 -33.22
CA GLY A 10 90.34 -12.37 -33.45
C GLY A 10 88.96 -11.80 -33.76
N ASN A 11 88.06 -11.82 -32.77
CA ASN A 11 86.88 -10.95 -32.78
C ASN A 11 87.37 -9.50 -32.73
N SER A 12 87.72 -8.97 -33.90
CA SER A 12 87.87 -7.54 -34.11
C SER A 12 86.47 -6.94 -33.94
N ILE A 13 86.28 -6.16 -32.89
CA ILE A 13 85.13 -5.27 -32.78
C ILE A 13 85.33 -4.23 -33.88
N GLN A 14 84.84 -4.55 -35.08
CA GLN A 14 84.74 -3.63 -36.21
C GLN A 14 83.65 -2.63 -35.85
N LEU A 15 84.06 -1.54 -35.21
CA LEU A 15 83.26 -0.35 -34.96
C LEU A 15 83.21 0.50 -36.24
N VAL A 16 82.92 -0.13 -37.38
CA VAL A 16 82.73 0.54 -38.67
C VAL A 16 81.25 0.34 -39.03
N PRO A 17 80.49 1.41 -39.36
CA PRO A 17 79.09 1.25 -39.69
C PRO A 17 78.96 0.60 -41.07
N ASP A 18 79.03 -0.73 -41.12
CA ASP A 18 78.73 -1.50 -42.31
C ASP A 18 77.21 -1.59 -42.52
N GLY A 19 76.77 -1.70 -43.78
CA GLY A 19 75.34 -1.85 -44.14
C GLY A 19 74.63 -3.05 -43.49
N THR A 20 75.40 -3.94 -42.84
CA THR A 20 74.93 -5.00 -41.96
C THR A 20 74.17 -4.47 -40.74
N LEU A 21 74.47 -3.26 -40.23
CA LEU A 21 73.70 -2.62 -39.15
C LEU A 21 72.27 -2.29 -39.59
N LEU A 22 72.11 -1.77 -40.82
CA LEU A 22 70.78 -1.51 -41.39
C LEU A 22 70.02 -2.82 -41.61
N LEU A 23 70.70 -3.87 -42.09
CA LEU A 23 70.11 -5.20 -42.23
C LEU A 23 69.67 -5.80 -40.89
N HIS A 24 70.50 -5.71 -39.84
CA HIS A 24 70.15 -6.15 -38.49
C HIS A 24 68.97 -5.34 -37.92
N GLY A 25 68.96 -4.02 -38.12
CA GLY A 25 67.84 -3.16 -37.73
C GLY A 25 66.53 -3.56 -38.42
N ALA A 26 66.57 -3.84 -39.73
CA ALA A 26 65.42 -4.32 -40.48
C ALA A 26 64.90 -5.65 -39.94
N ILE A 27 65.78 -6.60 -39.61
CA ILE A 27 65.41 -7.89 -39.01
C ILE A 27 64.75 -7.70 -37.64
N ILE A 28 65.29 -6.82 -36.79
CA ILE A 28 64.70 -6.50 -35.48
C ILE A 28 63.31 -5.90 -35.66
N ILE A 29 63.13 -4.95 -36.58
CA ILE A 29 61.82 -4.36 -36.87
C ILE A 29 60.83 -5.42 -37.34
N ILE A 30 61.22 -6.28 -38.28
CA ILE A 30 60.38 -7.37 -38.77
C ILE A 30 59.99 -8.30 -37.61
N MET A 31 60.95 -8.68 -36.76
CA MET A 31 60.70 -9.52 -35.60
C MET A 31 59.72 -8.87 -34.61
N VAL A 32 59.89 -7.57 -34.31
CA VAL A 32 58.96 -6.82 -33.46
C VAL A 32 57.56 -6.78 -34.06
N VAL A 33 57.44 -6.55 -35.37
CA VAL A 33 56.13 -6.53 -36.06
C VAL A 33 55.46 -7.91 -36.02
N VAL A 34 56.21 -8.97 -36.30
CA VAL A 34 55.71 -10.35 -36.22
C VAL A 34 55.26 -10.66 -34.79
N LEU A 35 56.10 -10.40 -33.79
CA LEU A 35 55.82 -10.67 -32.38
C LEU A 35 54.65 -9.84 -31.84
N ASN A 36 54.53 -8.57 -32.25
CA ASN A 36 53.41 -7.71 -31.91
C ASN A 36 52.09 -8.29 -32.45
N ARG A 37 52.12 -8.80 -33.68
CA ARG A 37 50.92 -9.35 -34.33
C ARG A 37 50.57 -10.76 -33.83
N THR A 38 51.54 -11.60 -33.51
CA THR A 38 51.32 -13.01 -33.11
C THR A 38 51.19 -13.22 -31.62
N LEU A 39 51.85 -12.43 -30.76
CA LEU A 39 51.83 -12.63 -29.30
C LEU A 39 51.20 -11.47 -28.54
N PHE A 40 51.71 -10.25 -28.71
CA PHE A 40 51.28 -9.13 -27.85
C PHE A 40 49.80 -8.76 -28.05
N ARG A 41 49.33 -8.67 -29.30
CA ARG A 41 47.91 -8.40 -29.59
C ARG A 41 46.95 -9.46 -29.02
N PRO A 42 47.12 -10.78 -29.26
CA PRO A 42 46.20 -11.77 -28.72
C PRO A 42 46.26 -11.86 -27.18
N ILE A 43 47.43 -11.71 -26.56
CA ILE A 43 47.55 -11.69 -25.10
C ILE A 43 46.79 -10.51 -24.50
N ASN A 44 46.99 -9.30 -25.01
CA ASN A 44 46.28 -8.11 -24.52
C ASN A 44 44.77 -8.25 -24.69
N ARG A 45 44.31 -8.80 -25.82
CA ARG A 45 42.89 -9.05 -26.06
C ARG A 45 42.29 -10.02 -25.03
N ILE A 46 43.01 -11.08 -24.66
CA ILE A 46 42.56 -12.03 -23.63
C ILE A 46 42.53 -11.38 -22.25
N LEU A 47 43.54 -10.56 -21.92
CA LEU A 47 43.57 -9.82 -20.66
C LEU A 47 42.40 -8.83 -20.56
N GLU A 48 42.14 -8.05 -21.61
CA GLU A 48 40.99 -7.13 -21.68
C GLU A 48 39.65 -7.86 -21.58
N GLU A 49 39.50 -9.01 -22.25
CA GLU A 49 38.29 -9.83 -22.17
C GLU A 49 38.09 -10.39 -20.76
N ARG A 50 39.16 -10.86 -20.10
CA ARG A 50 39.10 -11.34 -18.71
C ARG A 50 38.77 -10.22 -17.72
N ASP A 51 39.39 -9.05 -17.88
CA ASP A 51 39.14 -7.89 -17.03
C ASP A 51 37.69 -7.41 -17.21
N ARG A 52 37.21 -7.35 -18.45
CA ARG A 52 35.82 -7.01 -18.78
C ARG A 52 34.82 -8.01 -18.22
N ARG A 53 35.09 -9.32 -18.31
CA ARG A 53 34.21 -10.34 -17.72
C ARG A 53 34.18 -10.24 -16.21
N THR A 54 35.34 -10.07 -15.57
CA THR A 54 35.41 -9.99 -14.10
C THR A 54 34.72 -8.74 -13.57
N LYS A 55 35.06 -7.57 -14.13
CA LYS A 55 34.44 -6.29 -13.76
C LYS A 55 32.96 -6.22 -14.15
N GLY A 56 32.61 -6.79 -15.30
CA GLY A 56 31.23 -6.87 -15.78
C GLY A 56 30.36 -7.70 -14.85
N LEU A 57 30.82 -8.88 -14.44
CA LEU A 57 30.10 -9.73 -13.49
C LEU A 57 29.95 -9.07 -12.11
N LEU A 58 30.99 -8.38 -11.63
CA LEU A 58 30.91 -7.65 -10.36
C LEU A 58 29.89 -6.50 -10.45
N SER A 59 29.94 -5.70 -11.52
CA SER A 59 29.00 -4.60 -11.73
C SER A 59 27.57 -5.10 -11.91
N GLU A 60 27.37 -6.21 -12.62
CA GLU A 60 26.04 -6.82 -12.79
C GLU A 60 25.48 -7.36 -11.48
N ALA A 61 26.33 -7.95 -10.63
CA ALA A 61 25.96 -8.38 -9.29
C ALA A 61 25.55 -7.20 -8.41
N GLU A 62 26.34 -6.12 -8.39
CA GLU A 62 26.02 -4.89 -7.66
C GLU A 62 24.70 -4.28 -8.13
N GLN A 63 24.51 -4.15 -9.45
CA GLN A 63 23.25 -3.63 -10.02
C GLN A 63 22.05 -4.53 -9.71
N THR A 64 22.26 -5.84 -9.61
CA THR A 64 21.20 -6.78 -9.22
C THR A 64 20.82 -6.61 -7.77
N VAL A 65 21.80 -6.46 -6.87
CA VAL A 65 21.54 -6.18 -5.45
C VAL A 65 20.78 -4.86 -5.28
N ILE A 66 21.20 -3.79 -5.99
CA ILE A 66 20.51 -2.50 -5.95
C ILE A 66 19.07 -2.63 -6.44
N ARG A 67 18.83 -3.30 -7.58
CA ARG A 67 17.47 -3.51 -8.11
C ARG A 67 16.58 -4.30 -7.16
N VAL A 68 17.12 -5.31 -6.48
CA VAL A 68 16.39 -6.10 -5.49
C VAL A 68 16.05 -5.23 -4.27
N ASP A 69 16.99 -4.45 -3.76
CA ASP A 69 16.76 -3.54 -2.62
C ASP A 69 15.71 -2.47 -2.96
N GLU A 70 15.78 -1.87 -4.15
CA GLU A 70 14.78 -0.91 -4.63
C GLU A 70 13.40 -1.54 -4.76
N SER A 71 13.32 -2.74 -5.33
CA SER A 71 12.07 -3.49 -5.48
C SER A 71 11.47 -3.84 -4.11
N LEU A 72 12.31 -4.26 -3.16
CA LEU A 72 11.89 -4.57 -1.79
C LEU A 72 11.37 -3.30 -1.08
N ARG A 73 12.08 -2.18 -1.17
CA ARG A 73 11.63 -0.90 -0.62
C ARG A 73 10.32 -0.44 -1.23
N GLN A 74 10.13 -0.64 -2.53
CA GLN A 74 8.87 -0.33 -3.19
C GLN A 74 7.75 -1.23 -2.68
N TYR A 75 7.97 -2.54 -2.63
CA TYR A 75 7.03 -3.51 -2.08
C TYR A 75 6.62 -3.17 -0.64
N GLU A 76 7.58 -2.90 0.24
CA GLU A 76 7.32 -2.51 1.64
C GLU A 76 6.54 -1.20 1.76
N ARG A 77 6.82 -0.22 0.89
CA ARG A 77 6.06 1.04 0.84
C ARG A 77 4.62 0.79 0.41
N THR A 78 4.41 0.03 -0.66
CA THR A 78 3.07 -0.31 -1.13
C THR A 78 2.30 -1.12 -0.09
N LEU A 79 2.95 -2.08 0.57
CA LEU A 79 2.32 -2.87 1.63
C LEU A 79 1.92 -2.02 2.84
N ARG A 80 2.77 -1.07 3.25
CA ARG A 80 2.43 -0.13 4.32
C ARG A 80 1.30 0.81 3.92
N GLY A 81 1.32 1.31 2.68
CA GLY A 81 0.23 2.13 2.12
C GLY A 81 -1.10 1.39 2.12
N ALA A 82 -1.14 0.17 1.56
CA ALA A 82 -2.33 -0.67 1.52
C ALA A 82 -2.88 -0.99 2.92
N ARG A 83 -2.01 -1.25 3.91
CA ARG A 83 -2.45 -1.44 5.31
C ARG A 83 -3.06 -0.17 5.88
N ALA A 84 -2.43 0.99 5.67
CA ALA A 84 -2.95 2.27 6.15
C ALA A 84 -4.31 2.61 5.51
N GLU A 85 -4.45 2.40 4.21
CA GLU A 85 -5.72 2.55 3.49
C GLU A 85 -6.78 1.58 4.01
N GLY A 86 -6.43 0.32 4.24
CA GLY A 86 -7.33 -0.67 4.83
C GLY A 86 -7.83 -0.28 6.22
N TYR A 87 -6.95 0.22 7.09
CA TYR A 87 -7.35 0.74 8.41
C TYR A 87 -8.23 1.98 8.31
N GLN A 88 -7.93 2.90 7.40
CA GLN A 88 -8.76 4.09 7.19
C GLN A 88 -10.15 3.71 6.68
N LEU A 89 -10.25 2.75 5.76
CA LEU A 89 -11.53 2.25 5.27
C LEU A 89 -12.32 1.60 6.41
N GLN A 90 -11.69 0.71 7.18
CA GLN A 90 -12.34 0.04 8.31
C GLN A 90 -12.86 1.04 9.35
N GLU A 91 -12.07 2.08 9.67
CA GLU A 91 -12.51 3.10 10.63
C GLU A 91 -13.64 3.96 10.08
N ARG A 92 -13.64 4.29 8.78
CA ARG A 92 -14.73 5.02 8.12
C ARG A 92 -16.03 4.22 8.16
N GLU A 93 -16.00 2.95 7.74
CA GLU A 93 -17.15 2.05 7.77
C GLU A 93 -17.69 1.88 9.19
N ARG A 94 -16.79 1.71 10.17
CA ARG A 94 -17.17 1.61 11.58
C ARG A 94 -17.83 2.88 12.09
N ALA A 95 -17.27 4.05 11.78
CA ALA A 95 -17.83 5.34 12.18
C ALA A 95 -19.18 5.61 11.51
N GLU A 96 -19.34 5.24 10.24
CA GLU A 96 -20.60 5.33 9.51
C GLU A 96 -21.67 4.40 10.10
N ALA A 97 -21.34 3.13 10.36
CA ALA A 97 -22.25 2.19 11.00
C ALA A 97 -22.69 2.65 12.40
N ILE A 98 -21.79 3.24 13.19
CA ILE A 98 -22.13 3.81 14.50
C ILE A 98 -23.09 5.00 14.32
N ARG A 99 -22.79 5.93 13.41
CA ARG A 99 -23.67 7.09 13.14
C ARG A 99 -25.05 6.66 12.65
N GLU A 100 -25.12 5.69 11.75
CA GLU A 100 -26.39 5.18 11.25
C GLU A 100 -27.18 4.52 12.37
N ARG A 101 -26.54 3.67 13.18
CA ARG A 101 -27.17 3.04 14.35
C ARG A 101 -27.71 4.09 15.34
N GLU A 102 -26.92 5.10 15.65
CA GLU A 102 -27.34 6.19 16.53
C GLU A 102 -28.51 6.98 15.95
N GLY A 103 -28.48 7.26 14.64
CA GLY A 103 -29.58 7.89 13.91
C GLY A 103 -30.86 7.07 13.97
N GLN A 104 -30.80 5.77 13.69
CA GLN A 104 -31.95 4.87 13.76
C GLN A 104 -32.53 4.80 15.18
N ILE A 105 -31.67 4.72 16.21
CA ILE A 105 -32.11 4.73 17.62
C ILE A 105 -32.76 6.06 17.97
N ALA A 106 -32.21 7.19 17.53
CA ALA A 106 -32.77 8.51 17.78
C ALA A 106 -34.16 8.66 17.13
N SER A 107 -34.30 8.30 15.86
CA SER A 107 -35.59 8.32 15.16
C SER A 107 -36.62 7.38 15.79
N ALA A 108 -36.21 6.18 16.20
CA ALA A 108 -37.10 5.25 16.90
C ALA A 108 -37.57 5.82 18.25
N ARG A 109 -36.67 6.47 19.02
CA ARG A 109 -37.03 7.13 20.28
C ARG A 109 -38.00 8.28 20.06
N GLU A 110 -37.78 9.09 19.03
CA GLU A 110 -38.67 10.19 18.69
C GLU A 110 -40.07 9.69 18.30
N LEU A 111 -40.15 8.66 17.44
CA LEU A 111 -41.41 8.01 17.07
C LEU A 111 -42.16 7.47 18.29
N LEU A 112 -41.46 6.73 19.16
CA LEU A 112 -42.05 6.18 20.39
C LEU A 112 -42.51 7.29 21.35
N SER A 113 -41.75 8.38 21.48
CA SER A 113 -42.11 9.51 22.31
C SER A 113 -43.38 10.19 21.79
N ASN A 114 -43.45 10.43 20.48
CA ASN A 114 -44.62 11.02 19.82
C ASN A 114 -45.87 10.12 19.93
N GLN A 115 -45.71 8.82 19.71
CA GLN A 115 -46.79 7.84 19.89
C GLN A 115 -47.28 7.83 21.34
N THR A 116 -46.37 7.74 22.31
CA THR A 116 -46.73 7.75 23.74
C THR A 116 -47.45 9.04 24.13
N SER A 117 -47.01 10.19 23.61
CA SER A 117 -47.67 11.46 23.90
C SER A 117 -49.07 11.52 23.28
N THR A 118 -49.24 11.01 22.06
CA THR A 118 -50.53 10.97 21.36
C THR A 118 -51.50 10.03 22.08
N GLU A 119 -51.06 8.83 22.45
CA GLU A 119 -51.87 7.86 23.19
C GLU A 119 -52.28 8.39 24.57
N LYS A 120 -51.38 9.08 25.28
CA LYS A 120 -51.72 9.73 26.56
C LYS A 120 -52.81 10.78 26.39
N GLU A 121 -52.74 11.60 25.34
CA GLU A 121 -53.77 12.61 25.06
C GLU A 121 -55.11 11.95 24.70
N GLN A 122 -55.08 10.86 23.92
CA GLN A 122 -56.28 10.08 23.61
C GLN A 122 -56.92 9.46 24.86
N ILE A 123 -56.12 8.84 25.74
CA ILE A 123 -56.60 8.28 27.02
C ILE A 123 -57.21 9.37 27.89
N ARG A 124 -56.58 10.55 27.96
CA ARG A 124 -57.10 11.70 28.72
C ARG A 124 -58.45 12.15 28.17
N SER A 125 -58.58 12.29 26.86
CA SER A 125 -59.84 12.65 26.20
C SER A 125 -60.93 11.62 26.46
N GLN A 126 -60.62 10.32 26.33
CA GLN A 126 -61.56 9.23 26.63
C GLN A 126 -62.00 9.22 28.09
N ALA A 127 -61.08 9.49 29.02
CA ALA A 127 -61.38 9.58 30.45
C ALA A 127 -62.34 10.73 30.77
N GLU A 128 -62.14 11.91 30.17
CA GLU A 128 -63.06 13.04 30.32
C GLU A 128 -64.45 12.72 29.76
N VAL A 129 -64.53 12.13 28.56
CA VAL A 129 -65.81 11.69 27.98
C VAL A 129 -66.50 10.68 28.90
N ALA A 130 -65.80 9.63 29.34
CA ALA A 130 -66.36 8.64 30.26
C ALA A 130 -66.84 9.27 31.58
N ARG A 131 -66.11 10.24 32.12
CA ARG A 131 -66.47 10.97 33.35
C ARG A 131 -67.75 11.79 33.18
N THR A 132 -67.91 12.45 32.04
CA THR A 132 -69.14 13.20 31.72
C THR A 132 -70.34 12.26 31.57
N THR A 133 -70.20 11.15 30.84
CA THR A 133 -71.25 10.14 30.67
C THR A 133 -71.68 9.53 32.00
N LEU A 134 -70.72 9.09 32.83
CA LEU A 134 -71.01 8.54 34.16
C LEU A 134 -71.72 9.55 35.06
N SER A 135 -71.37 10.84 34.98
CA SER A 135 -72.04 11.89 35.76
C SER A 135 -73.49 12.08 35.33
N GLN A 136 -73.77 12.02 34.01
CA GLN A 136 -75.12 12.10 33.47
C GLN A 136 -75.95 10.87 33.86
N GLU A 137 -75.38 9.67 33.73
CA GLU A 137 -76.04 8.42 34.14
C GLU A 137 -76.33 8.39 35.64
N ALA A 138 -75.38 8.83 36.47
CA ALA A 138 -75.56 8.93 37.92
C ALA A 138 -76.70 9.88 38.30
N ARG A 139 -76.80 11.05 37.65
CA ARG A 139 -77.95 11.97 37.82
C ARG A 139 -79.26 11.30 37.42
N GLY A 140 -79.29 10.59 36.30
CA GLY A 140 -80.47 9.83 35.85
C GLY A 140 -80.88 8.70 36.80
N ILE A 141 -79.92 7.99 37.38
CA ILE A 141 -80.18 6.97 38.43
C ILE A 141 -80.71 7.64 39.70
N ALA A 142 -80.10 8.73 40.15
CA ALA A 142 -80.53 9.46 41.34
C ALA A 142 -81.97 9.95 41.22
N LEU A 143 -82.35 10.55 40.07
CA LEU A 143 -83.72 10.97 39.79
C LEU A 143 -84.72 9.79 39.86
N ARG A 144 -84.36 8.63 39.29
CA ARG A 144 -85.19 7.43 39.37
C ARG A 144 -85.38 6.97 40.82
N ILE A 145 -84.31 6.90 41.61
CA ILE A 145 -84.37 6.54 43.03
C ILE A 145 -85.26 7.53 43.80
N SER A 146 -85.04 8.84 43.62
CA SER A 146 -85.84 9.88 44.28
C SER A 146 -87.32 9.79 43.92
N SER A 147 -87.66 9.57 42.65
CA SER A 147 -89.05 9.41 42.21
C SER A 147 -89.73 8.16 42.81
N GLN A 148 -88.97 7.07 42.99
CA GLN A 148 -89.47 5.83 43.61
C GLN A 148 -89.73 6.00 45.11
N ILE A 149 -88.87 6.75 45.82
CA ILE A 149 -89.02 7.01 47.26
C ILE A 149 -90.16 8.01 47.54
N LEU A 150 -90.31 9.05 46.71
CA LEU A 150 -91.30 10.12 46.90
C LEU A 150 -92.70 9.78 46.33
N GLY A 151 -92.84 8.70 45.55
CA GLY A 151 -94.13 8.25 45.00
C GLY A 151 -94.77 9.19 43.96
N ARG A 152 -94.03 10.19 43.46
CA ARG A 152 -94.46 11.16 42.44
C ARG A 152 -93.27 11.51 41.53
N PRO A 153 -93.46 11.76 40.22
CA PRO A 153 -92.38 12.24 39.36
C PRO A 153 -91.82 13.56 39.87
N VAL A 154 -90.49 13.61 40.04
CA VAL A 154 -89.74 14.80 40.41
C VAL A 154 -89.12 15.34 39.11
N ALA A 155 -89.59 16.50 38.65
CA ALA A 155 -88.94 17.24 37.57
C ALA A 155 -87.68 17.89 38.16
N GLY A 156 -86.51 17.59 37.58
CA GLY A 156 -85.25 18.16 38.03
C GLY A 156 -85.21 19.66 37.78
N GLU A 157 -85.37 20.45 38.84
CA GLU A 157 -85.10 21.88 38.85
C GLU A 157 -83.62 22.08 39.23
N GLY A 158 -82.88 22.79 38.38
CA GLY A 158 -81.56 23.33 38.71
C GLY A 158 -80.47 23.00 37.69
N ASP A 159 -80.16 24.02 36.88
CA ASP A 159 -78.82 24.47 36.44
C ASP A 159 -77.63 23.49 36.61
#